data_AF-A0A0F9KLS2-F1
#
_entry.id   AF-A0A0F9KLS2-F1
#
_cell.length_a   1.000
_cell.length_b   1.000
_cell.length_c   1.000
_cell.angle_alpha   90.00
_cell.angle_beta   90.00
_cell.angle_gamma   90.00
#
_symmetry.space_group_name_H-M   'P 1'
#
loop_
_entity.id
_entity.type
_entity.pdbx_description
1 polymer ?
#
loop_
_entity_poly.entity_id
_entity_poly.type
_entity_poly.pdbx_seq_one_letter_code
_entity_poly.pdbx_strand_id
1 'polypeptide(L)'
;MTRNEEKMTKRIERRQAKVIVDLALEAARKVLKSEGLTVEQAGAASYDDSQVTFKIKAVLKNRAKALNSTASQMVGFSKDVIGESFTIKQTTHTIVAITPSRPKYPVTTETQRGARYKFPVSRVKMLLGH
;
A
#
# COMPACT_ATOMS: atom_id res chain seq x y z
N MET A 1 42.93 30.05 -37.23
CA MET A 1 41.49 30.41 -37.11
C MET A 1 40.85 29.39 -36.18
N THR A 2 40.55 29.81 -34.96
CA THR A 2 40.14 28.96 -33.83
C THR A 2 38.67 28.55 -33.92
N ARG A 3 38.46 27.23 -33.92
CA ARG A 3 37.50 26.49 -33.08
C ARG A 3 36.15 27.17 -32.78
N ASN A 4 35.11 26.74 -33.48
CA ASN A 4 33.73 26.84 -32.99
C ASN A 4 33.05 25.47 -33.18
N GLU A 5 33.46 24.52 -32.35
CA GLU A 5 32.62 23.35 -32.05
C GLU A 5 31.49 23.88 -31.16
N GLU A 6 30.37 24.28 -31.78
CA GLU A 6 29.11 24.48 -31.08
C GLU A 6 28.74 23.15 -30.40
N LYS A 7 29.10 23.02 -29.13
CA LYS A 7 28.54 22.00 -28.26
C LYS A 7 27.04 22.25 -28.20
N MET A 8 26.27 21.54 -29.04
CA MET A 8 24.83 21.38 -28.82
C MET A 8 24.65 20.79 -27.42
N THR A 9 24.42 21.65 -26.44
CA THR A 9 24.00 21.24 -25.10
C THR A 9 22.65 20.56 -25.27
N LYS A 10 22.64 19.23 -25.32
CA LYS A 10 21.42 18.41 -25.26
C LYS A 10 20.71 18.77 -23.95
N ARG A 11 19.62 19.50 -24.05
CA ARG A 11 18.74 19.82 -22.92
C ARG A 11 17.69 18.74 -22.81
N ILE A 12 17.29 18.45 -21.58
CA ILE A 12 16.22 17.50 -21.32
C ILE A 12 14.89 18.17 -21.64
N GLU A 13 14.21 17.66 -22.65
CA GLU A 13 12.88 18.17 -23.00
C GLU A 13 11.79 17.50 -22.16
N ARG A 14 10.66 18.21 -21.98
CA ARG A 14 9.48 17.71 -21.25
C ARG A 14 9.02 16.32 -21.72
N ARG A 15 9.05 16.08 -23.04
CA ARG A 15 8.66 14.78 -23.61
C ARG A 15 9.64 13.68 -23.22
N GLN A 16 10.94 13.97 -23.24
CA GLN A 16 11.98 13.03 -22.83
C GLN A 16 11.88 12.72 -21.34
N ALA A 17 11.67 13.74 -20.49
CA ALA A 17 11.45 13.54 -19.05
C ALA A 17 10.25 12.61 -18.77
N LYS A 18 9.14 12.78 -19.49
CA LYS A 18 7.97 11.90 -19.36
C LYS A 18 8.29 10.45 -19.74
N VAL A 19 8.95 10.23 -20.88
CA VAL A 19 9.33 8.90 -21.34
C VAL A 19 10.28 8.22 -20.35
N ILE A 20 11.26 8.95 -19.80
CA ILE A 20 12.19 8.44 -18.79
C ILE A 20 11.43 8.00 -17.53
N VAL A 21 10.49 8.81 -17.05
CA VAL A 21 9.66 8.49 -15.87
C VAL A 21 8.82 7.24 -16.10
N ASP A 22 8.18 7.13 -17.27
CA ASP A 22 7.32 5.99 -17.61
C ASP A 22 8.13 4.69 -17.69
N LEU A 23 9.29 4.72 -18.34
CA LEU A 23 10.20 3.57 -18.45
C LEU A 23 10.77 3.15 -17.08
N ALA A 24 11.17 4.13 -16.26
CA ALA A 24 11.66 3.86 -14.91
C ALA A 24 10.56 3.27 -14.02
N LEU A 25 9.31 3.75 -14.16
CA LEU A 25 8.16 3.20 -13.43
C LEU A 25 7.87 1.76 -13.86
N GLU A 26 7.96 1.45 -15.15
CA GLU A 26 7.76 0.08 -15.65
C GLU A 26 8.85 -0.88 -15.14
N ALA A 27 10.11 -0.46 -15.19
CA ALA A 27 11.23 -1.24 -14.66
C ALA A 27 11.08 -1.47 -13.15
N ALA A 28 10.77 -0.40 -12.39
CA ALA A 28 10.52 -0.50 -10.96
C ALA A 28 9.34 -1.42 -10.63
N ARG A 29 8.25 -1.41 -11.43
CA ARG A 29 7.12 -2.33 -11.25
C ARG A 29 7.54 -3.79 -11.42
N LYS A 30 8.41 -4.11 -12.38
CA LYS A 30 8.89 -5.49 -12.61
C LYS A 30 9.69 -5.99 -11.40
N VAL A 31 10.63 -5.18 -10.91
CA VAL A 31 11.46 -5.51 -9.74
C VAL A 31 10.64 -5.58 -8.46
N LEU A 32 9.73 -4.64 -8.23
CA LEU A 32 8.98 -4.58 -6.98
C LEU A 32 7.89 -5.65 -6.91
N LYS A 33 7.38 -6.11 -8.05
CA LYS A 33 6.42 -7.22 -8.10
C LYS A 33 7.01 -8.54 -7.60
N SER A 34 8.29 -8.83 -7.87
CA SER A 34 8.94 -10.06 -7.34
C SER A 34 9.06 -10.03 -5.81
N GLU A 35 9.20 -8.82 -5.24
CA GLU A 35 9.25 -8.59 -3.80
C GLU A 35 7.87 -8.39 -3.15
N GLY A 36 6.78 -8.64 -3.87
CA GLY A 36 5.41 -8.48 -3.36
C GLY A 36 5.00 -7.02 -3.07
N LEU A 37 5.77 -6.06 -3.58
CA LEU A 37 5.52 -4.63 -3.50
C LEU A 37 4.76 -4.17 -4.74
N THR A 38 3.77 -3.30 -4.54
CA THR A 38 3.06 -2.61 -5.64
C THR A 38 3.49 -1.17 -5.70
N VAL A 39 3.67 -0.68 -6.92
CA VAL A 39 4.07 0.70 -7.17
C VAL A 39 2.84 1.53 -7.49
N GLU A 40 2.54 2.53 -6.67
CA GLU A 40 1.55 3.56 -6.99
C GLU A 40 2.09 4.47 -8.11
N GLN A 41 1.26 5.31 -8.72
CA GLN A 41 1.71 6.26 -9.74
C GLN A 41 2.98 7.01 -9.31
N ALA A 42 3.86 7.30 -10.26
CA ALA A 42 4.96 8.23 -10.02
C ALA A 42 4.37 9.57 -9.56
N GLY A 43 4.97 10.18 -8.53
CA GLY A 43 4.65 11.56 -8.17
C GLY A 43 4.97 12.51 -9.32
N ALA A 44 4.52 13.77 -9.23
CA ALA A 44 4.85 14.79 -10.23
C ALA A 44 6.37 14.83 -10.45
N ALA A 45 6.79 14.64 -11.69
CA ALA A 45 8.20 14.72 -12.08
C ALA A 45 8.61 16.17 -12.26
N SER A 46 9.75 16.55 -11.69
CA SER A 46 10.44 17.81 -11.93
C SER A 46 11.62 17.55 -12.86
N TYR A 47 11.86 18.47 -13.79
CA TYR A 47 13.01 18.39 -14.69
C TYR A 47 13.57 19.79 -14.96
N ASP A 48 14.88 19.84 -15.16
CA ASP A 48 15.60 20.99 -15.71
C ASP A 48 16.48 20.53 -16.88
N ASP A 49 17.31 21.43 -17.41
CA ASP A 49 18.17 21.16 -18.56
C ASP A 49 19.18 20.01 -18.33
N SER A 50 19.41 19.61 -17.08
CA SER A 50 20.47 18.69 -16.65
C SER A 50 19.99 17.46 -15.86
N GLN A 51 18.81 17.51 -15.24
CA GLN A 51 18.31 16.44 -14.37
C GLN A 51 16.79 16.24 -14.47
N VAL A 52 16.37 15.00 -14.19
CA VAL A 52 14.97 14.61 -14.01
C VAL A 52 14.83 13.97 -12.65
N THR A 53 13.97 14.51 -11.80
CA THR A 53 13.70 14.01 -10.45
C THR A 53 12.23 13.63 -10.31
N PHE A 54 11.98 12.42 -9.84
CA PHE A 54 10.64 11.92 -9.54
C PHE A 54 10.70 10.94 -8.37
N LYS A 55 9.57 10.79 -7.68
CA LYS A 55 9.46 9.88 -6.54
C LYS A 55 8.59 8.69 -6.93
N ILE A 56 9.11 7.49 -6.71
CA ILE A 56 8.35 6.24 -6.80
C ILE A 56 7.98 5.81 -5.39
N LYS A 57 6.69 5.64 -5.12
CA LYS A 57 6.20 5.10 -3.85
C LYS A 57 5.82 3.63 -4.03
N ALA A 58 6.56 2.76 -3.34
CA ALA A 58 6.26 1.35 -3.25
C ALA A 58 5.45 1.07 -1.98
N VAL A 59 4.34 0.35 -2.12
CA VAL A 59 3.47 -0.07 -1.02
C VAL A 59 3.33 -1.58 -1.06
N LEU A 60 3.60 -2.22 0.07
CA LEU A 60 3.38 -3.65 0.25
C LEU A 60 1.88 -3.87 0.39
N LYS A 61 1.23 -4.37 -0.66
CA LYS A 61 -0.22 -4.65 -0.65
C LYS A 61 -0.63 -5.55 0.51
N ASN A 62 0.30 -6.39 0.99
CA ASN A 62 0.10 -7.37 2.05
C ASN A 62 0.81 -7.07 3.37
N ARG A 63 1.24 -5.82 3.67
CA ARG A 63 1.80 -5.52 5.01
C ARG A 63 0.80 -5.81 6.14
N ALA A 64 -0.49 -5.75 5.83
CA ALA A 64 -1.55 -6.14 6.75
C ALA A 64 -1.54 -7.65 7.06
N LYS A 65 -1.26 -8.55 6.11
CA LYS A 65 -1.43 -9.99 6.35
C LYS A 65 -0.35 -10.58 7.27
N ALA A 66 0.92 -10.19 7.12
CA ALA A 66 2.02 -10.77 7.90
C ALA A 66 2.13 -10.19 9.32
N LEU A 67 1.85 -8.89 9.53
CA LEU A 67 1.82 -8.28 10.86
C LEU A 67 0.56 -8.66 11.66
N ASN A 68 -0.53 -9.04 10.98
CA ASN A 68 -1.78 -9.31 11.66
C ASN A 68 -1.95 -10.76 12.14
N SER A 69 -1.22 -11.77 11.63
CA SER A 69 -1.37 -13.14 12.15
C SER A 69 -0.90 -13.24 13.61
N THR A 70 0.22 -12.60 13.95
CA THR A 70 0.70 -12.47 15.34
C THR A 70 -0.25 -11.59 16.16
N ALA A 71 -0.80 -10.53 15.57
CA ALA A 71 -1.75 -9.65 16.25
C ALA A 71 -3.05 -10.37 16.64
N SER A 72 -3.56 -11.26 15.77
CA SER A 72 -4.72 -12.13 16.05
C SER A 72 -4.49 -12.96 17.31
N GLN A 73 -3.32 -13.60 17.41
CA GLN A 73 -2.95 -14.41 18.58
C GLN A 73 -2.73 -13.56 19.83
N MET A 74 -2.09 -12.39 19.72
CA MET A 74 -1.85 -11.48 20.85
C MET A 74 -3.14 -11.00 21.53
N VAL A 75 -4.22 -10.82 20.76
CA VAL A 75 -5.52 -10.44 21.32
C VAL A 75 -6.39 -11.65 21.68
N GLY A 76 -5.87 -12.87 21.51
CA GLY A 76 -6.44 -14.11 21.99
C GLY A 76 -7.26 -14.92 20.99
N PHE A 77 -7.16 -14.67 19.68
CA PHE A 77 -7.73 -15.58 18.68
C PHE A 77 -6.86 -16.84 18.50
N SER A 78 -7.48 -18.00 18.28
CA SER A 78 -6.76 -19.28 18.11
C SER A 78 -6.06 -19.41 16.76
N LYS A 79 -6.47 -18.61 15.78
CA LYS A 79 -5.93 -18.57 14.41
C LYS A 79 -5.94 -17.12 13.89
N ASP A 80 -5.36 -16.91 12.72
CA ASP A 80 -5.50 -15.63 12.03
C ASP A 80 -6.94 -15.44 11.52
N VAL A 81 -7.59 -14.36 11.96
CA VAL A 81 -8.99 -14.04 11.62
C VAL A 81 -9.11 -12.85 10.67
N ILE A 82 -8.00 -12.31 10.17
CA ILE A 82 -8.06 -11.24 9.16
C ILE A 82 -8.70 -11.74 7.87
N GLY A 83 -9.66 -10.98 7.35
CA GLY A 83 -10.45 -11.33 6.18
C GLY A 83 -11.67 -12.19 6.51
N GLU A 84 -11.76 -12.75 7.72
CA GLU A 84 -13.00 -13.39 8.15
C GLU A 84 -14.12 -12.37 8.27
N SER A 85 -15.34 -12.84 8.05
CA SER A 85 -16.53 -12.00 8.04
C SER A 85 -17.61 -12.59 8.91
N PHE A 86 -18.36 -11.72 9.58
CA PHE A 86 -19.55 -12.08 10.36
C PHE A 86 -20.69 -11.10 10.05
N THR A 87 -21.92 -11.50 10.36
CA THR A 87 -23.11 -10.71 10.05
C THR A 87 -23.79 -10.22 11.32
N ILE A 88 -24.08 -8.90 11.39
CA ILE A 88 -24.90 -8.30 12.45
C ILE A 88 -26.08 -7.59 11.78
N LYS A 89 -27.31 -7.94 12.16
CA LYS A 89 -28.53 -7.27 11.66
C LYS A 89 -28.50 -7.06 10.12
N GLN A 90 -28.20 -8.15 9.39
CA GLN A 90 -28.09 -8.18 7.92
C GLN A 90 -26.90 -7.40 7.30
N THR A 91 -26.01 -6.82 8.11
CA THR A 91 -24.79 -6.18 7.62
C THR A 91 -23.61 -7.12 7.79
N THR A 92 -22.93 -7.44 6.68
CA THR A 92 -21.67 -8.19 6.69
C THR A 92 -20.51 -7.27 7.05
N HIS A 93 -19.75 -7.68 8.05
CA HIS A 93 -18.55 -7.02 8.52
C HIS A 93 -17.35 -7.92 8.26
N THR A 94 -16.35 -7.42 7.54
CA THR A 94 -15.09 -8.13 7.29
C THR A 94 -13.99 -7.57 8.18
N ILE A 95 -13.24 -8.43 8.85
CA ILE A 95 -12.13 -8.03 9.72
C ILE A 95 -10.96 -7.57 8.84
N VAL A 96 -10.58 -6.30 8.97
CA VAL A 96 -9.53 -5.69 8.13
C VAL A 96 -8.24 -5.43 8.90
N ALA A 97 -8.30 -5.30 10.23
CA ALA A 97 -7.12 -5.07 11.06
C ALA A 97 -7.35 -5.48 12.51
N ILE A 98 -6.26 -5.87 13.17
CA ILE A 98 -6.20 -6.07 14.61
C ILE A 98 -5.09 -5.19 15.17
N THR A 99 -5.40 -4.42 16.21
CA THR A 99 -4.48 -3.47 16.82
C THR A 99 -4.37 -3.77 18.32
N PRO A 100 -3.39 -4.58 18.76
CA PRO A 100 -3.25 -4.99 20.16
C PRO A 100 -3.09 -3.82 21.15
N SER A 101 -2.51 -2.70 20.70
CA SER A 101 -2.36 -1.49 21.53
C SER A 101 -3.68 -0.79 21.86
N ARG A 102 -4.83 -1.28 21.36
CA ARG A 102 -6.17 -0.75 21.67
C ARG A 102 -6.92 -1.70 22.62
N PRO A 103 -6.81 -1.53 23.94
CA PRO A 103 -7.29 -2.52 24.90
C PRO A 103 -8.80 -2.79 24.83
N LYS A 104 -9.63 -1.76 24.62
CA LYS A 104 -11.11 -1.92 24.63
C LYS A 104 -11.66 -2.47 23.31
N TYR A 105 -11.12 -2.04 22.17
CA TYR A 105 -11.63 -2.36 20.84
C TYR A 105 -10.49 -2.59 19.84
N PRO A 106 -9.80 -3.73 19.95
CA PRO A 106 -8.63 -4.01 19.12
C PRO A 106 -8.99 -4.44 17.69
N VAL A 107 -10.21 -4.96 17.45
CA VAL A 107 -10.62 -5.47 16.13
C VAL A 107 -11.26 -4.35 15.32
N THR A 108 -10.78 -4.11 14.11
CA THR A 108 -11.40 -3.19 13.14
C THR A 108 -12.01 -3.99 12.01
N THR A 109 -13.28 -3.71 11.71
CA THR A 109 -14.00 -4.29 10.58
C THR A 109 -14.43 -3.23 9.58
N GLU A 110 -14.70 -3.66 8.37
CA GLU A 110 -15.22 -2.83 7.28
C GLU A 110 -16.46 -3.51 6.69
N THR A 111 -17.50 -2.73 6.38
CA THR A 111 -18.69 -3.24 5.69
C THR A 111 -18.53 -3.13 4.17
N GLN A 112 -19.41 -3.78 3.42
CA GLN A 112 -19.45 -3.65 1.96
C GLN A 112 -19.60 -2.20 1.47
N ARG A 113 -20.19 -1.31 2.30
CA ARG A 113 -20.33 0.12 2.00
C ARG A 113 -19.10 0.96 2.38
N GLY A 114 -18.00 0.32 2.79
CA GLY A 114 -16.76 0.97 3.21
C GLY A 114 -16.79 1.57 4.62
N ALA A 115 -17.88 1.38 5.38
CA ALA A 115 -17.98 1.89 6.74
C ALA A 115 -17.16 1.03 7.70
N ARG A 116 -16.35 1.68 8.54
CA ARG A 116 -15.45 1.01 9.48
C ARG A 116 -15.97 1.04 10.90
N TYR A 117 -15.88 -0.10 11.58
CA TYR A 117 -16.35 -0.28 12.94
C TYR A 117 -15.27 -0.94 13.79
N LYS A 118 -15.31 -0.69 15.10
CA LYS A 118 -14.38 -1.28 16.06
C LYS A 118 -15.15 -2.17 17.03
N PHE A 119 -14.61 -3.35 17.29
CA PHE A 119 -15.25 -4.35 18.13
C PHE A 119 -14.31 -4.89 19.21
N PRO A 120 -14.86 -5.28 20.37
CA PRO A 120 -14.10 -6.01 21.38
C PRO A 120 -13.91 -7.46 20.91
N VAL A 121 -12.80 -8.08 21.31
CA VAL A 121 -12.45 -9.47 20.92
C VAL A 121 -13.57 -10.45 21.30
N SER A 122 -14.07 -10.35 22.53
CA SER A 122 -15.10 -11.26 23.06
C SER A 122 -16.36 -11.30 22.19
N ARG A 123 -16.77 -10.13 21.66
CA ARG A 123 -17.94 -10.05 20.78
C ARG A 123 -17.66 -10.68 19.43
N VAL A 124 -16.46 -10.50 18.88
CA VAL A 124 -16.08 -11.07 17.58
C VAL A 124 -15.97 -12.59 17.67
N LYS A 125 -15.37 -13.13 18.75
CA LYS A 125 -15.32 -14.57 19.01
C LYS A 125 -16.71 -15.21 19.02
N MET A 126 -17.63 -14.63 19.78
CA MET A 126 -19.03 -15.07 19.84
C MET A 126 -19.71 -15.08 18.46
N LEU A 127 -19.41 -14.10 17.60
CA LEU A 127 -20.02 -13.99 16.28
C LEU A 127 -19.39 -14.92 15.22
N LEU A 128 -18.12 -15.27 15.39
CA LEU A 128 -17.42 -16.21 14.51
C LEU A 128 -17.52 -17.68 14.97
N GLY A 129 -18.01 -17.93 16.19
CA GLY A 129 -18.07 -19.28 16.77
C GLY A 129 -16.72 -19.78 17.32
N HIS A 130 -15.88 -18.84 17.77
CA HIS A 130 -14.57 -19.09 18.39
C HIS A 130 -14.59 -19.04 19.92
#